data_AF-A0A674CLG5-F1
#
_entry.id   AF-A0A674CLG5-F1
#
_cell.length_a   1.000
_cell.length_b   1.000
_cell.length_c   1.000
_cell.angle_alpha   90.00
_cell.angle_beta   90.00
_cell.angle_gamma   90.00
#
_symmetry.space_group_name_H-M   'P 1'
#
loop_
_entity.id
_entity.type
_entity.pdbx_description
1 polymer ?
#
loop_
_entity_poly.entity_id
_entity_poly.type
_entity_poly.pdbx_seq_one_letter_code
_entity_poly.pdbx_strand_id
1 'polypeptide(L)'
;MNIQPETRSTTIMISKAVKSMLKEVDSNGSLIPVSSLNDSSGKLNLLSLIVKTRPRCGCFWQEPKYQSRGFSLSDVLKPGEHEDKPLNPDVKESDFVDHSGTFGDKKEINSEGNVEGLAADLKLNLDLKCSNEQESSFGRLKKEEVEVKELVNYSKDKRLDMTHPVIKQTRVNPRAVLGVLTERIMTSQPCPVTNKVQKRGNVGATVSACVALSMKASMKQSGSTQTESDVSLKIPEYTVIAFSLIELKVKCNGKFDLCLFSNNGGFEKVRSNYEMEEDGIMDLVEDFAANSPLNLNKELEKLSGHFQLLSVLPAATRSSLLQLFKTTMEDREAVSVLESVLDQTCDGETPDLGDLEESERETVQAILDLVDQCVGKDEDEFRSSLLSAIHLIVSAMDGMTDEGLSVLGSCCSPPVLQALQILVQHVAAGIGETLSLRDAGLAVLTEVVVFGRTESLFGHSKVTLKREEDTLRTEMKDQPGYLPLVMSITVKGLASLV
;
A
#
# COMPACT_ATOMS: atom_id res chain seq x y z
N MET A 1 -21.78 0.50 10.66
CA MET A 1 -22.12 -0.67 11.51
C MET A 1 -20.81 -1.12 12.11
N ASN A 2 -20.50 -0.73 13.36
CA ASN A 2 -19.18 -0.85 13.99
C ASN A 2 -18.55 -2.24 13.80
N ILE A 3 -17.48 -2.29 13.02
CA ILE A 3 -16.59 -3.45 12.97
C ILE A 3 -15.66 -3.33 14.17
N GLN A 4 -15.71 -4.28 15.11
CA GLN A 4 -14.86 -4.27 16.29
C GLN A 4 -13.37 -4.37 15.91
N PRO A 5 -12.45 -3.76 16.67
CA PRO A 5 -11.00 -3.79 16.41
C PRO A 5 -10.43 -5.22 16.28
N GLU A 6 -11.01 -6.21 16.97
CA GLU A 6 -10.64 -7.63 16.82
C GLU A 6 -10.91 -8.18 15.40
N THR A 7 -11.96 -7.73 14.73
CA THR A 7 -12.33 -8.16 13.37
C THR A 7 -11.38 -7.56 12.31
N ARG A 8 -10.80 -6.39 12.58
CA ARG A 8 -9.83 -5.72 11.69
C ARG A 8 -8.47 -6.42 11.71
N SER A 9 -7.95 -6.71 12.91
CA SER A 9 -6.72 -7.50 13.12
C SER A 9 -6.82 -8.91 12.49
N THR A 10 -8.01 -9.51 12.57
CA THR A 10 -8.35 -10.80 11.97
C THR A 10 -8.21 -10.84 10.44
N THR A 11 -8.64 -9.77 9.76
CA THR A 11 -8.60 -9.69 8.28
C THR A 11 -7.16 -9.56 7.77
N ILE A 12 -6.34 -8.75 8.46
CA ILE A 12 -4.93 -8.56 8.14
C ILE A 12 -4.15 -9.89 8.27
N MET A 13 -4.40 -10.66 9.33
CA MET A 13 -3.76 -11.97 9.55
C MET A 13 -4.00 -12.97 8.42
N ILE A 14 -5.25 -13.07 7.95
CA ILE A 14 -5.61 -14.00 6.88
C ILE A 14 -5.01 -13.57 5.55
N SER A 15 -5.08 -12.28 5.22
CA SER A 15 -4.49 -11.76 3.98
C SER A 15 -2.98 -12.05 3.91
N LYS A 16 -2.25 -11.85 5.03
CA LYS A 16 -0.82 -12.17 5.11
C LYS A 16 -0.53 -13.66 4.93
N ALA A 17 -1.35 -14.52 5.52
CA ALA A 17 -1.25 -15.98 5.38
C ALA A 17 -1.35 -16.42 3.92
N VAL A 18 -2.40 -15.95 3.23
CA VAL A 18 -2.68 -16.29 1.83
C VAL A 18 -1.58 -15.76 0.92
N LYS A 19 -1.13 -14.52 1.11
CA LYS A 19 -0.01 -13.93 0.36
C LYS A 19 1.27 -14.75 0.50
N SER A 20 1.57 -15.22 1.71
CA SER A 20 2.76 -16.04 1.96
C SER A 20 2.68 -17.38 1.25
N MET A 21 1.53 -18.06 1.34
CA MET A 21 1.28 -19.32 0.63
C MET A 21 1.45 -19.15 -0.89
N LEU A 22 0.82 -18.14 -1.49
CA LEU A 22 0.90 -17.90 -2.94
C LEU A 22 2.33 -17.66 -3.43
N LYS A 23 3.18 -17.01 -2.64
CA LYS A 23 4.61 -16.85 -2.98
C LYS A 23 5.35 -18.19 -3.13
N GLU A 24 4.92 -19.22 -2.40
CA GLU A 24 5.54 -20.56 -2.48
C GLU A 24 4.95 -21.40 -3.62
N VAL A 25 3.64 -21.29 -3.85
CA VAL A 25 2.90 -22.21 -4.75
C VAL A 25 2.65 -21.65 -6.14
N ASP A 26 2.67 -20.32 -6.31
CA ASP A 26 2.50 -19.64 -7.60
C ASP A 26 3.62 -18.61 -7.82
N SER A 27 4.81 -19.13 -8.13
CA SER A 27 5.99 -18.31 -8.40
C SER A 27 5.85 -17.42 -9.64
N ASN A 28 4.89 -17.70 -10.52
CA ASN A 28 4.58 -16.87 -11.69
C ASN A 28 3.69 -15.66 -11.35
N GLY A 29 3.09 -15.62 -10.15
CA GLY A 29 2.29 -14.48 -9.66
C GLY A 29 0.99 -14.25 -10.44
N SER A 30 0.39 -15.31 -10.96
CA SER A 30 -0.86 -15.27 -11.74
C SER A 30 -2.12 -15.20 -10.88
N LEU A 31 -2.03 -15.65 -9.64
CA LEU A 31 -3.09 -15.67 -8.64
C LEU A 31 -3.06 -14.41 -7.79
N ILE A 32 -4.23 -13.80 -7.66
CA ILE A 32 -4.48 -12.62 -6.85
C ILE A 32 -5.04 -13.09 -5.50
N PRO A 33 -4.40 -12.74 -4.37
CA PRO A 33 -4.91 -13.05 -3.05
C PRO A 33 -6.17 -12.23 -2.75
N VAL A 34 -7.14 -12.82 -2.07
CA VAL A 34 -8.31 -12.09 -1.58
C VAL A 34 -7.91 -11.20 -0.41
N SER A 35 -8.25 -9.91 -0.48
CA SER A 35 -7.92 -8.92 0.57
C SER A 35 -8.76 -9.07 1.83
N SER A 36 -10.01 -9.57 1.71
CA SER A 36 -10.92 -9.82 2.83
C SER A 36 -11.81 -11.03 2.56
N LEU A 37 -11.91 -11.94 3.53
CA LEU A 37 -12.78 -13.11 3.40
C LEU A 37 -14.27 -12.75 3.31
N ASN A 38 -14.68 -11.58 3.82
CA ASN A 38 -16.09 -11.16 3.73
C ASN A 38 -16.51 -10.92 2.27
N ASP A 39 -15.57 -10.53 1.41
CA ASP A 39 -15.81 -10.33 -0.02
C ASP A 39 -15.86 -11.64 -0.82
N SER A 40 -15.40 -12.75 -0.23
CA SER A 40 -15.37 -14.06 -0.89
C SER A 40 -16.72 -14.79 -0.88
N SER A 41 -17.64 -14.43 0.02
CA SER A 41 -18.92 -15.14 0.18
C SER A 41 -19.89 -14.84 -0.98
N GLY A 42 -19.95 -15.76 -1.95
CA GLY A 42 -20.93 -15.77 -3.04
C GLY A 42 -20.72 -14.76 -4.18
N LYS A 43 -19.74 -13.84 -4.08
CA LYS A 43 -19.48 -12.78 -5.08
C LYS A 43 -18.37 -13.10 -6.07
N LEU A 44 -17.55 -14.13 -5.81
CA LEU A 44 -16.40 -14.52 -6.63
C LEU A 44 -16.65 -15.86 -7.33
N ASN A 45 -17.64 -15.88 -8.22
CA ASN A 45 -17.93 -17.04 -9.07
C ASN A 45 -17.13 -16.97 -10.37
N LEU A 46 -16.87 -18.12 -10.99
CA LEU A 46 -16.30 -18.15 -12.34
C LEU A 46 -17.18 -17.32 -13.29
N LEU A 47 -16.54 -16.64 -14.23
CA LEU A 47 -17.13 -15.67 -15.16
C LEU A 47 -17.73 -14.42 -14.51
N SER A 48 -17.54 -14.21 -13.20
CA SER A 48 -17.92 -12.94 -12.56
C SER A 48 -17.10 -11.79 -13.12
N LEU A 49 -17.75 -10.64 -13.29
CA LEU A 49 -17.11 -9.41 -13.69
C LEU A 49 -16.50 -8.73 -12.45
N ILE A 50 -15.19 -8.56 -12.47
CA ILE A 50 -14.41 -7.91 -11.43
C ILE A 50 -13.94 -6.55 -11.94
N VAL A 51 -14.15 -5.51 -11.14
CA VAL A 51 -13.57 -4.19 -11.39
C VAL A 51 -12.20 -4.15 -10.72
N LYS A 52 -11.15 -4.05 -11.53
CA LYS A 52 -9.78 -3.80 -11.10
C LYS A 52 -9.52 -2.30 -11.15
N THR A 53 -9.30 -1.67 -10.01
CA THR A 53 -8.88 -0.27 -9.92
C THR A 53 -7.37 -0.23 -9.80
N ARG A 54 -6.72 0.34 -10.81
CA ARG A 54 -5.27 0.54 -10.81
C ARG A 54 -4.88 1.61 -9.78
N PRO A 55 -3.68 1.50 -9.17
CA PRO A 55 -3.15 2.58 -8.34
C PRO A 55 -3.14 3.90 -9.09
N ARG A 56 -3.28 5.00 -8.36
CA ARG A 56 -3.19 6.35 -8.93
C ARG A 56 -1.79 6.57 -9.50
N CYS A 57 -1.68 7.43 -10.52
CA CYS A 57 -0.38 7.79 -11.06
C CYS A 57 0.51 8.34 -9.95
N GLY A 58 1.74 7.81 -9.86
CA GLY A 58 2.66 8.14 -8.77
C GLY A 58 2.59 7.22 -7.56
N CYS A 59 1.59 6.35 -7.42
CA CYS A 59 1.46 5.37 -6.32
C CYS A 59 1.62 3.90 -6.80
N PHE A 60 2.45 3.66 -7.82
CA PHE A 60 2.56 2.35 -8.48
C PHE A 60 3.13 1.21 -7.60
N TRP A 61 3.61 1.52 -6.40
CA TRP A 61 3.96 0.50 -5.39
C TRP A 61 2.74 -0.09 -4.68
N GLN A 62 1.58 0.56 -4.75
CA GLN A 62 0.36 0.03 -4.15
C GLN A 62 -0.19 -1.14 -5.00
N GLU A 63 -0.82 -2.09 -4.33
CA GLU A 63 -1.51 -3.17 -5.03
C GLU A 63 -2.83 -2.66 -5.63
N PRO A 64 -3.22 -3.10 -6.84
CA PRO A 64 -4.53 -2.79 -7.39
C PRO A 64 -5.66 -3.28 -6.48
N LYS A 65 -6.75 -2.52 -6.42
CA LYS A 65 -7.95 -2.91 -5.66
C LYS A 65 -8.89 -3.69 -6.57
N TYR A 66 -9.47 -4.77 -6.07
CA TYR A 66 -10.38 -5.64 -6.82
C TYR A 66 -11.75 -5.67 -6.15
N GLN A 67 -12.79 -5.37 -6.91
CA GLN A 67 -14.16 -5.34 -6.39
C GLN A 67 -15.09 -6.15 -7.29
N SER A 68 -15.82 -7.10 -6.71
CA SER A 68 -16.96 -7.73 -7.37
C SER A 68 -18.23 -6.92 -7.12
N ARG A 69 -18.98 -6.63 -8.18
CA ARG A 69 -20.30 -5.97 -8.09
C ARG A 69 -21.46 -6.99 -8.22
N GLY A 70 -21.15 -8.29 -8.22
CA GLY A 70 -22.14 -9.37 -8.27
C GLY A 70 -22.75 -9.64 -9.64
N PHE A 71 -22.18 -9.07 -10.72
CA PHE A 71 -22.59 -9.34 -12.10
C PHE A 71 -21.65 -10.33 -12.76
N SER A 72 -22.18 -11.23 -13.57
CA SER A 72 -21.40 -12.08 -14.47
C SER A 72 -21.14 -11.38 -15.80
N LEU A 73 -20.20 -11.92 -16.58
CA LEU A 73 -19.98 -11.47 -17.96
C LEU A 73 -21.28 -11.52 -18.77
N SER A 74 -22.09 -12.58 -18.63
CA SER A 74 -23.35 -12.76 -19.36
C SER A 74 -24.37 -11.66 -19.07
N ASP A 75 -24.43 -11.17 -17.83
CA ASP A 75 -25.43 -10.18 -17.39
C ASP A 75 -25.20 -8.80 -18.02
N VAL A 76 -23.97 -8.52 -18.46
CA VAL A 76 -23.56 -7.22 -19.00
C VAL A 76 -23.44 -7.22 -20.52
N LEU A 77 -23.81 -8.30 -21.20
CA LEU A 77 -23.85 -8.37 -22.67
C LEU A 77 -25.17 -7.82 -23.18
N LYS A 78 -25.12 -7.22 -24.37
CA LYS A 78 -26.34 -6.89 -25.10
C LYS A 78 -27.10 -8.17 -25.42
N PRO A 79 -28.44 -8.20 -25.26
CA PRO A 79 -29.24 -9.31 -25.74
C PRO A 79 -28.96 -9.56 -27.23
N GLY A 80 -28.56 -10.78 -27.57
CA GLY A 80 -28.48 -11.22 -28.96
C GLY A 80 -29.85 -11.32 -29.61
N GLU A 81 -29.91 -11.22 -30.94
CA GLU A 81 -31.15 -11.42 -31.72
C GLU A 81 -31.62 -12.89 -31.77
N HIS A 82 -30.88 -13.81 -31.15
CA HIS A 82 -31.27 -15.21 -30.98
C HIS A 82 -30.92 -15.67 -29.56
N GLU A 83 -31.69 -16.61 -29.03
CA GLU A 83 -31.51 -17.25 -27.72
C GLU A 83 -30.05 -17.60 -27.47
N ASP A 84 -29.36 -16.69 -26.79
CA ASP A 84 -27.98 -16.88 -26.45
C ASP A 84 -27.91 -17.96 -25.38
N LYS A 85 -27.43 -19.14 -25.80
CA LYS A 85 -27.15 -20.23 -24.87
C LYS A 85 -26.29 -19.64 -23.72
N PRO A 86 -26.70 -19.82 -22.46
CA PRO A 86 -25.94 -19.28 -21.33
C PRO A 86 -24.51 -19.82 -21.39
N LEU A 87 -23.55 -18.94 -21.11
CA LEU A 87 -22.15 -19.34 -20.87
C LEU A 87 -22.16 -20.37 -19.75
N ASN A 88 -21.92 -21.61 -20.12
CA ASN A 88 -21.68 -22.68 -19.17
C ASN A 88 -20.42 -23.41 -19.64
N PRO A 89 -19.25 -22.75 -19.55
CA PRO A 89 -18.00 -23.37 -19.95
C PRO A 89 -17.74 -24.57 -19.06
N ASP A 90 -17.09 -25.59 -19.61
CA ASP A 90 -16.71 -26.75 -18.81
C ASP A 90 -15.73 -26.32 -17.72
N VAL A 91 -16.17 -26.44 -16.46
CA VAL A 91 -15.37 -26.12 -15.28
C VAL A 91 -14.52 -27.34 -14.94
N LYS A 92 -13.19 -27.17 -14.96
CA LYS A 92 -12.27 -28.22 -14.50
C LYS A 92 -12.01 -28.00 -13.02
N GLU A 93 -12.48 -28.94 -12.21
CA GLU A 93 -12.16 -29.01 -10.78
C GLU A 93 -10.95 -29.94 -10.58
N SER A 94 -9.94 -29.48 -9.87
CA SER A 94 -8.77 -30.28 -9.51
C SER A 94 -8.30 -29.97 -8.10
N ASP A 95 -7.50 -30.88 -7.54
CA ASP A 95 -6.73 -30.57 -6.34
C ASP A 95 -5.64 -29.55 -6.69
N PHE A 96 -5.47 -28.53 -5.86
CA PHE A 96 -4.44 -27.51 -6.05
C PHE A 96 -3.16 -27.87 -5.30
N VAL A 97 -3.19 -27.81 -3.97
CA VAL A 97 -2.05 -28.14 -3.11
C VAL A 97 -2.55 -28.49 -1.71
N ASP A 98 -1.79 -29.31 -0.98
CA ASP A 98 -1.93 -29.47 0.47
C ASP A 98 -0.85 -28.62 1.14
N HIS A 99 -1.25 -27.54 1.83
CA HIS A 99 -0.31 -26.58 2.39
C HIS A 99 -0.43 -26.47 3.91
N SER A 100 0.71 -26.69 4.56
CA SER A 100 0.92 -26.38 5.98
C SER A 100 2.30 -25.78 6.15
N GLY A 101 2.40 -24.68 6.90
CA GLY A 101 3.67 -24.00 7.09
C GLY A 101 3.64 -23.04 8.26
N THR A 102 4.80 -22.87 8.88
CA THR A 102 5.05 -21.83 9.88
C THR A 102 5.83 -20.70 9.23
N PHE A 103 5.23 -19.52 9.18
CA PHE A 103 5.75 -18.31 8.58
C PHE A 103 5.99 -17.31 9.69
N GLY A 104 7.21 -16.86 9.90
CA GLY A 104 7.49 -15.93 10.99
C GLY A 104 8.43 -14.82 10.58
N ASP A 105 8.08 -13.59 10.95
CA ASP A 105 9.02 -12.49 10.95
C ASP A 105 9.79 -12.55 12.27
N LYS A 106 11.01 -13.10 12.22
CA LYS A 106 11.95 -13.02 13.34
C LYS A 106 12.66 -11.69 13.26
N LYS A 107 12.31 -10.76 14.15
CA LYS A 107 12.96 -9.46 14.24
C LYS A 107 13.81 -9.41 15.51
N GLU A 108 15.11 -9.59 15.34
CA GLU A 108 16.09 -9.35 16.40
C GLU A 108 16.49 -7.88 16.35
N ILE A 109 16.10 -7.11 17.37
CA ILE A 109 16.60 -5.74 17.56
C ILE A 109 17.80 -5.83 18.49
N ASN A 110 18.98 -6.07 17.92
CA ASN A 110 20.23 -6.00 18.66
C ASN A 110 20.76 -4.57 18.58
N SER A 111 20.43 -3.72 19.56
CA SER A 111 21.12 -2.43 19.71
C SER A 111 22.36 -2.62 20.59
N GLU A 112 23.41 -3.26 20.06
CA GLU A 112 24.75 -3.17 20.64
C GLU A 112 25.48 -1.94 20.06
N GLY A 113 25.11 -0.76 20.57
CA GLY A 113 25.88 0.45 20.34
C GLY A 113 26.80 0.72 21.52
N ASN A 114 28.04 0.24 21.47
CA ASN A 114 29.07 0.74 22.39
C ASN A 114 29.57 2.08 21.85
N VAL A 115 28.99 3.18 22.33
CA VAL A 115 29.56 4.52 22.11
C VAL A 115 30.69 4.69 23.13
N GLU A 116 31.92 4.36 22.73
CA GLU A 116 33.10 4.66 23.53
C GLU A 116 33.28 6.18 23.63
N GLY A 117 32.72 6.74 24.70
CA GLY A 117 32.82 8.17 24.98
C GLY A 117 31.69 8.67 25.85
N LEU A 118 31.40 7.99 26.97
CA LEU A 118 30.75 8.55 28.17
C LEU A 118 30.73 7.46 29.25
N ALA A 119 31.71 7.52 30.16
CA ALA A 119 31.64 6.76 31.40
C ALA A 119 30.68 7.48 32.37
N ALA A 120 29.76 6.70 32.93
CA ALA A 120 28.81 6.97 34.02
C ALA A 120 27.36 7.37 33.62
N ASP A 121 26.49 6.37 33.85
CA ASP A 121 25.09 6.46 34.33
C ASP A 121 23.87 6.24 33.42
N LEU A 122 23.98 5.93 32.13
CA LEU A 122 22.82 5.39 31.39
C LEU A 122 23.20 4.28 30.42
N LYS A 123 23.20 3.04 30.92
CA LYS A 123 23.29 1.82 30.08
C LYS A 123 21.88 1.27 29.83
N LEU A 124 21.22 1.78 28.80
CA LEU A 124 19.94 1.26 28.33
C LEU A 124 20.18 0.03 27.43
N ASN A 125 20.35 -1.14 28.05
CA ASN A 125 20.27 -2.40 27.32
C ASN A 125 18.78 -2.76 27.15
N LEU A 126 18.16 -2.30 26.07
CA LEU A 126 16.86 -2.76 25.62
C LEU A 126 17.08 -3.85 24.57
N ASP A 127 17.16 -5.10 25.03
CA ASP A 127 17.10 -6.25 24.13
C ASP A 127 15.63 -6.66 24.01
N LEU A 128 15.00 -6.16 22.94
CA LEU A 128 13.61 -6.49 22.60
C LEU A 128 13.62 -7.46 21.42
N LYS A 129 13.48 -8.75 21.73
CA LYS A 129 13.28 -9.79 20.75
C LYS A 129 11.79 -10.00 20.54
N CYS A 130 11.28 -9.47 19.43
CA CYS A 130 9.91 -9.73 19.00
C CYS A 130 9.95 -10.71 17.83
N SER A 131 9.42 -11.91 18.04
CA SER A 131 9.16 -12.86 16.97
C SER A 131 7.66 -13.03 16.83
N ASN A 132 7.15 -12.71 15.66
CA ASN A 132 5.81 -13.09 15.27
C ASN A 132 5.94 -14.37 14.46
N GLU A 133 5.52 -15.50 15.04
CA GLU A 133 5.47 -16.78 14.33
C GLU A 133 4.01 -17.07 13.98
N GLN A 134 3.69 -16.98 12.70
CA GLN A 134 2.38 -17.27 12.15
C GLN A 134 2.36 -18.70 11.61
N GLU A 135 1.62 -19.58 12.26
CA GLU A 135 1.42 -20.96 11.81
C GLU A 135 0.10 -21.05 11.03
N SER A 136 0.20 -21.36 9.74
CA SER A 136 -0.96 -21.42 8.83
C SER A 136 -1.06 -22.81 8.24
N SER A 137 -2.23 -23.44 8.36
CA SER A 137 -2.53 -24.68 7.65
C SER A 137 -3.78 -24.49 6.81
N PHE A 138 -3.57 -24.42 5.50
CA PHE A 138 -4.66 -24.34 4.52
C PHE A 138 -5.17 -25.73 4.15
N GLY A 139 -4.42 -26.79 4.48
CA GLY A 139 -4.77 -28.15 4.13
C GLY A 139 -4.93 -28.29 2.61
N ARG A 140 -5.80 -29.21 2.19
CA ARG A 140 -6.09 -29.46 0.78
C ARG A 140 -6.92 -28.33 0.19
N LEU A 141 -6.41 -27.71 -0.87
CA LEU A 141 -7.08 -26.66 -1.62
C LEU A 141 -7.64 -27.21 -2.93
N LYS A 142 -8.76 -26.66 -3.37
CA LYS A 142 -9.40 -26.97 -4.64
C LYS A 142 -9.18 -25.82 -5.61
N LYS A 143 -8.91 -26.16 -6.87
CA LYS A 143 -8.82 -25.22 -7.97
C LYS A 143 -9.99 -25.47 -8.92
N GLU A 144 -10.66 -24.41 -9.31
CA GLU A 144 -11.63 -24.41 -10.40
C GLU A 144 -11.18 -23.43 -11.48
N GLU A 145 -11.16 -23.89 -12.72
CA GLU A 145 -10.77 -23.08 -13.88
C GLU A 145 -11.73 -23.23 -15.06
N VAL A 146 -11.89 -22.14 -15.80
CA VAL A 146 -12.64 -22.07 -17.05
C VAL A 146 -11.71 -22.35 -18.23
N GLU A 147 -12.18 -23.11 -19.21
CA GLU A 147 -11.44 -23.27 -20.47
C GLU A 147 -11.39 -21.95 -21.27
N VAL A 148 -10.23 -21.29 -21.25
CA VAL A 148 -10.00 -19.99 -21.90
C VAL A 148 -10.36 -20.00 -23.39
N LYS A 149 -10.15 -21.13 -24.09
CA LYS A 149 -10.50 -21.26 -25.52
C LYS A 149 -12.00 -21.14 -25.76
N GLU A 150 -12.82 -21.71 -24.88
CA GLU A 150 -14.28 -21.60 -24.95
C GLU A 150 -14.72 -20.17 -24.69
N LEU A 151 -14.13 -19.52 -23.68
CA LEU A 151 -14.40 -18.12 -23.36
C LEU A 151 -14.05 -17.18 -24.54
N VAL A 152 -12.90 -17.39 -25.17
CA VAL A 152 -12.49 -16.65 -26.38
C VAL A 152 -13.49 -16.84 -27.50
N ASN A 153 -13.91 -18.08 -27.78
CA ASN A 153 -14.88 -18.36 -28.83
C ASN A 153 -16.25 -17.74 -28.54
N TYR A 154 -16.71 -17.82 -27.29
CA TYR A 154 -17.96 -17.19 -26.88
C TYR A 154 -17.92 -15.67 -27.04
N SER A 155 -16.79 -15.01 -26.74
CA SER A 155 -16.68 -13.54 -26.76
C SER A 155 -16.70 -12.89 -28.16
N LYS A 156 -16.32 -13.62 -29.22
CA LYS A 156 -16.07 -13.04 -30.57
C LYS A 156 -17.21 -12.23 -31.16
N ASP A 157 -18.45 -12.69 -30.97
CA ASP A 157 -19.64 -12.08 -31.56
C ASP A 157 -20.46 -11.28 -30.53
N LYS A 158 -19.96 -11.18 -29.29
CA LYS A 158 -20.66 -10.52 -28.19
C LYS A 158 -20.24 -9.07 -28.05
N ARG A 159 -21.16 -8.28 -27.51
CA ARG A 159 -20.93 -6.86 -27.23
C ARG A 159 -21.44 -6.56 -25.83
N LEU A 160 -20.65 -5.81 -25.08
CA LEU A 160 -21.09 -5.29 -23.80
C LEU A 160 -22.23 -4.29 -24.02
N ASP A 161 -23.21 -4.34 -23.14
CA ASP A 161 -24.19 -3.28 -23.01
C ASP A 161 -23.52 -2.06 -22.37
N MET A 162 -23.09 -1.14 -23.22
CA MET A 162 -22.50 0.13 -22.82
C MET A 162 -23.46 1.03 -22.02
N THR A 163 -24.75 0.67 -21.93
CA THR A 163 -25.73 1.37 -21.09
C THR A 163 -25.86 0.81 -19.69
N HIS A 164 -25.31 -0.39 -19.43
CA HIS A 164 -25.35 -1.06 -18.14
C HIS A 164 -24.66 -0.23 -17.05
N PRO A 165 -25.24 -0.09 -15.84
CA PRO A 165 -24.72 0.79 -14.80
C PRO A 165 -23.26 0.55 -14.43
N VAL A 166 -22.86 -0.73 -14.29
CA VAL A 166 -21.46 -1.10 -13.98
C VAL A 166 -20.53 -0.65 -15.10
N ILE A 167 -20.87 -0.89 -16.36
CA ILE A 167 -20.01 -0.52 -17.51
C ILE A 167 -19.88 1.00 -17.61
N LYS A 168 -20.98 1.75 -17.40
CA LYS A 168 -20.96 3.21 -17.38
C LYS A 168 -20.05 3.76 -16.27
N GLN A 169 -20.21 3.28 -15.04
CA GLN A 169 -19.42 3.74 -13.90
C GLN A 169 -17.94 3.39 -14.07
N THR A 170 -17.61 2.17 -14.50
CA THR A 170 -16.22 1.77 -14.75
C THR A 170 -15.59 2.59 -15.87
N ARG A 171 -16.35 2.95 -16.91
CA ARG A 171 -15.84 3.77 -18.02
C ARG A 171 -15.49 5.20 -17.60
N VAL A 172 -16.21 5.77 -16.63
CA VAL A 172 -15.95 7.13 -16.13
C VAL A 172 -14.62 7.19 -15.36
N ASN A 173 -14.27 6.13 -14.63
CA ASN A 173 -13.01 6.07 -13.89
C ASN A 173 -11.86 5.59 -14.81
N PRO A 174 -10.88 6.45 -15.16
CA PRO A 174 -9.79 6.08 -16.06
C PRO A 174 -8.85 5.02 -15.47
N ARG A 175 -8.87 4.80 -14.14
CA ARG A 175 -8.07 3.78 -13.44
C ARG A 175 -8.74 2.41 -13.45
N ALA A 176 -10.03 2.34 -13.76
CA ALA A 176 -10.82 1.13 -13.61
C ALA A 176 -10.79 0.29 -14.90
N VAL A 177 -10.49 -1.00 -14.72
CA VAL A 177 -10.44 -2.00 -15.78
C VAL A 177 -11.40 -3.13 -15.44
N LEU A 178 -12.15 -3.59 -16.43
CA LEU A 178 -12.99 -4.77 -16.28
C LEU A 178 -12.14 -6.03 -16.47
N GLY A 179 -12.29 -6.99 -15.59
CA GLY A 179 -11.72 -8.32 -15.70
C GLY A 179 -12.77 -9.40 -15.52
N VAL A 180 -12.59 -10.53 -16.17
CA VAL A 180 -13.43 -11.72 -16.00
C VAL A 180 -12.68 -12.73 -15.16
N LEU A 181 -13.30 -13.18 -14.07
CA LEU A 181 -12.73 -14.20 -13.20
C LEU A 181 -12.73 -15.55 -13.92
N THR A 182 -11.56 -16.12 -14.15
CA THR A 182 -11.38 -17.36 -14.94
C THR A 182 -10.88 -18.54 -14.13
N GLU A 183 -10.26 -18.27 -12.98
CA GLU A 183 -9.75 -19.29 -12.08
C GLU A 183 -9.98 -18.84 -10.63
N ARG A 184 -10.30 -19.79 -9.75
CA ARG A 184 -10.36 -19.55 -8.30
C ARG A 184 -9.79 -20.73 -7.52
N ILE A 185 -9.19 -20.41 -6.39
CA ILE A 185 -8.68 -21.35 -5.41
C ILE A 185 -9.56 -21.27 -4.17
N MET A 186 -10.03 -22.42 -3.71
CA MET A 186 -10.97 -22.55 -2.61
C MET A 186 -10.47 -23.52 -1.55
N THR A 187 -10.87 -23.27 -0.31
CA THR A 187 -10.67 -24.24 0.77
C THR A 187 -11.56 -25.46 0.56
N SER A 188 -11.02 -26.67 0.76
CA SER A 188 -11.83 -27.90 0.71
C SER A 188 -12.41 -28.29 2.07
N GLN A 189 -11.82 -27.77 3.16
CA GLN A 189 -12.16 -28.04 4.55
C GLN A 189 -11.94 -26.76 5.36
N PRO A 190 -12.47 -26.67 6.59
CA PRO A 190 -12.17 -25.54 7.46
C PRO A 190 -10.68 -25.46 7.81
N CYS A 191 -10.03 -24.33 7.50
CA CYS A 191 -8.58 -24.14 7.65
C CYS A 191 -8.26 -23.30 8.90
N PRO A 192 -7.53 -23.81 9.89
CA PRO A 192 -7.07 -23.01 11.01
C PRO A 192 -5.87 -22.11 10.62
N VAL A 193 -5.96 -20.83 10.99
CA VAL A 193 -4.86 -19.87 10.92
C VAL A 193 -4.55 -19.43 12.35
N THR A 194 -3.34 -19.70 12.80
CA THR A 194 -2.88 -19.38 14.16
C THR A 194 -1.73 -18.39 14.12
N ASN A 195 -1.81 -17.33 14.92
CA ASN A 195 -0.72 -16.39 15.07
C ASN A 195 -0.20 -16.46 16.51
N LYS A 196 1.07 -16.87 16.65
CA LYS A 196 1.80 -16.90 17.91
C LYS A 196 2.68 -15.68 17.98
N VAL A 197 2.27 -14.71 18.79
CA VAL A 197 3.07 -13.51 19.04
C VAL A 197 3.90 -13.77 20.28
N GLN A 198 5.22 -13.93 20.11
CA GLN A 198 6.16 -14.06 21.22
C GLN A 198 6.93 -12.74 21.38
N LYS A 199 6.61 -12.00 22.44
CA LYS A 199 7.36 -10.82 22.85
C LYS A 199 8.28 -11.20 24.02
N ARG A 200 9.60 -11.15 23.79
CA ARG A 200 10.63 -11.32 24.82
C ARG A 200 11.37 -9.98 24.99
N GLY A 201 11.10 -9.29 26.08
CA GLY A 201 11.85 -8.10 26.48
C GLY A 201 12.74 -8.42 27.68
N ASN A 202 14.01 -8.04 27.62
CA ASN A 202 14.88 -8.00 28.80
C ASN A 202 15.09 -6.54 29.20
N VAL A 203 14.45 -6.11 30.30
CA VAL A 203 14.63 -4.76 30.84
C VAL A 203 15.75 -4.81 31.89
N GLY A 204 16.93 -4.33 31.52
CA GLY A 204 17.98 -4.01 32.48
C GLY A 204 17.55 -2.85 33.38
N ALA A 205 17.69 -2.99 34.70
CA ALA A 205 17.25 -2.01 35.68
C ALA A 205 18.02 -0.68 35.55
N THR A 206 17.32 0.39 35.12
CA THR A 206 17.11 1.69 35.79
C THR A 206 16.77 2.72 34.72
N VAL A 207 15.49 3.07 34.59
CA VAL A 207 15.07 4.26 33.83
C VAL A 207 13.98 4.96 34.64
N SER A 208 14.33 6.14 35.16
CA SER A 208 13.37 7.08 35.69
C SER A 208 12.81 7.90 34.53
N ALA A 209 11.48 7.98 34.46
CA ALA A 209 10.63 8.87 33.68
C ALA A 209 10.58 8.68 32.14
N CYS A 210 9.32 8.65 31.66
CA CYS A 210 8.84 8.80 30.28
C CYS A 210 8.70 7.55 29.40
N VAL A 211 7.85 6.59 29.80
CA VAL A 211 6.86 5.95 28.90
C VAL A 211 5.64 5.57 29.75
N ALA A 212 4.61 6.40 29.73
CA ALA A 212 3.29 6.02 30.21
C ALA A 212 2.47 5.52 29.02
N LEU A 213 2.57 4.24 28.71
CA LEU A 213 1.59 3.54 27.89
C LEU A 213 0.94 2.45 28.76
N SER A 214 -0.28 2.76 29.19
CA SER A 214 -1.36 1.89 29.62
C SER A 214 -1.03 0.40 29.85
N MET A 215 -0.83 0.02 31.12
CA MET A 215 -1.66 -0.97 31.83
C MET A 215 -1.36 -0.84 33.34
N LYS A 216 -2.40 -0.59 34.15
CA LYS A 216 -2.32 -0.67 35.61
C LYS A 216 -2.16 -2.15 36.01
N ALA A 217 -0.93 -2.57 36.34
CA ALA A 217 -0.71 -3.67 37.26
C ALA A 217 0.62 -3.44 38.00
N SER A 218 0.50 -3.09 39.27
CA SER A 218 1.60 -3.00 40.21
C SER A 218 2.13 -4.40 40.52
N MET A 219 3.39 -4.69 40.18
CA MET A 219 4.25 -5.52 41.03
C MET A 219 5.73 -5.34 40.65
N LYS A 220 6.53 -4.94 41.65
CA LYS A 220 8.00 -5.03 41.59
C LYS A 220 8.40 -6.51 41.60
N GLN A 221 8.94 -7.00 40.50
CA GLN A 221 9.91 -8.10 40.51
C GLN A 221 10.70 -8.08 39.19
N SER A 222 12.02 -8.18 39.29
CA SER A 222 12.89 -8.45 38.16
C SER A 222 12.52 -9.80 37.55
N GLY A 223 12.05 -9.81 36.32
CA GLY A 223 11.75 -11.02 35.57
C GLY A 223 11.56 -10.68 34.10
N SER A 224 12.09 -11.51 33.20
CA SER A 224 11.80 -11.46 31.78
C SER A 224 10.30 -11.63 31.60
N THR A 225 9.59 -10.60 31.16
CA THR A 225 8.17 -10.74 30.81
C THR A 225 8.07 -11.37 29.44
N GLN A 226 7.77 -12.67 29.39
CA GLN A 226 7.29 -13.33 28.19
C GLN A 226 5.79 -13.14 28.14
N THR A 227 5.29 -12.42 27.14
CA THR A 227 3.85 -12.36 26.85
C THR A 227 3.64 -13.11 25.56
N GLU A 228 2.85 -14.17 25.65
CA GLU A 228 2.48 -15.06 24.54
C GLU A 228 0.97 -14.88 24.34
N SER A 229 0.58 -14.42 23.16
CA SER A 229 -0.83 -14.30 22.78
C SER A 229 -1.07 -15.12 21.53
N ASP A 230 -1.93 -16.14 21.66
CA ASP A 230 -2.35 -17.01 20.57
C ASP A 230 -3.73 -16.55 20.08
N VAL A 231 -3.79 -16.03 18.86
CA VAL A 231 -5.07 -15.79 18.18
C VAL A 231 -5.26 -16.87 17.12
N SER A 232 -6.33 -17.65 17.25
CA SER A 232 -6.67 -18.73 16.32
C SER A 232 -7.97 -18.42 15.58
N LEU A 233 -7.92 -18.46 14.26
CA LEU A 233 -9.05 -18.19 13.36
C LEU A 233 -9.30 -19.41 12.47
N LYS A 234 -10.52 -19.58 11.99
CA LYS A 234 -10.88 -20.67 11.08
C LYS A 234 -11.52 -20.11 9.82
N ILE A 235 -10.88 -20.36 8.68
CA ILE A 235 -11.45 -20.11 7.36
C ILE A 235 -12.47 -21.22 7.09
N PRO A 236 -13.73 -20.92 6.76
CA PRO A 236 -14.72 -21.95 6.42
C PRO A 236 -14.32 -22.77 5.20
N GLU A 237 -14.94 -23.94 5.03
CA GLU A 237 -14.86 -24.69 3.77
C GLU A 237 -15.50 -23.91 2.60
N TYR A 238 -15.06 -24.20 1.37
CA TYR A 238 -15.52 -23.58 0.13
C TYR A 238 -15.36 -22.05 0.09
N THR A 239 -14.38 -21.53 0.83
CA THR A 239 -14.06 -20.10 0.84
C THR A 239 -13.02 -19.84 -0.25
N VAL A 240 -13.29 -18.87 -1.14
CA VAL A 240 -12.32 -18.42 -2.16
C VAL A 240 -11.20 -17.65 -1.46
N ILE A 241 -9.97 -18.11 -1.61
CA ILE A 241 -8.77 -17.50 -1.01
C ILE A 241 -7.91 -16.78 -2.04
N ALA A 242 -7.95 -17.20 -3.30
CA ALA A 242 -7.23 -16.57 -4.41
C ALA A 242 -7.99 -16.77 -5.72
N PHE A 243 -7.74 -15.89 -6.70
CA PHE A 243 -8.38 -15.98 -8.02
C PHE A 243 -7.47 -15.42 -9.12
N SER A 244 -7.74 -15.77 -10.38
CA SER A 244 -7.12 -15.14 -11.53
C SER A 244 -8.17 -14.53 -12.46
N LEU A 245 -7.78 -13.50 -13.18
CA LEU A 245 -8.65 -12.74 -14.07
C LEU A 245 -8.00 -12.50 -15.43
N ILE A 246 -8.84 -12.40 -16.46
CA ILE A 246 -8.44 -11.90 -17.78
C ILE A 246 -9.04 -10.51 -17.95
N GLU A 247 -8.19 -9.50 -18.15
CA GLU A 247 -8.63 -8.12 -18.39
C GLU A 247 -9.35 -8.00 -19.74
N LEU A 248 -10.33 -7.10 -19.81
CA LEU A 248 -11.07 -6.77 -21.02
C LEU A 248 -10.55 -5.46 -21.62
N LYS A 249 -10.31 -5.45 -22.92
CA LYS A 249 -10.12 -4.23 -23.70
C LYS A 249 -11.40 -3.87 -24.44
N VAL A 250 -12.12 -2.87 -23.97
CA VAL A 250 -13.47 -2.52 -24.43
C VAL A 250 -13.42 -1.34 -25.39
N LYS A 251 -13.92 -1.54 -26.61
CA LYS A 251 -14.03 -0.51 -27.66
C LYS A 251 -15.27 0.35 -27.43
N CYS A 252 -15.29 1.54 -28.01
CA CYS A 252 -16.39 2.51 -27.85
C CYS A 252 -17.75 1.97 -28.27
N ASN A 253 -17.76 0.99 -29.17
CA ASN A 253 -18.95 0.35 -29.72
C ASN A 253 -19.42 -0.88 -28.91
N GLY A 254 -18.77 -1.17 -27.77
CA GLY A 254 -19.07 -2.31 -26.91
C GLY A 254 -18.47 -3.64 -27.35
N LYS A 255 -17.78 -3.72 -28.49
CA LYS A 255 -16.91 -4.88 -28.77
C LYS A 255 -15.77 -4.92 -27.76
N PHE A 256 -15.34 -6.10 -27.35
CA PHE A 256 -14.25 -6.23 -26.40
C PHE A 256 -13.34 -7.38 -26.79
N ASP A 257 -12.07 -7.27 -26.42
CA ASP A 257 -11.05 -8.29 -26.61
C ASP A 257 -10.54 -8.78 -25.23
N LEU A 258 -10.21 -10.07 -25.12
CA LEU A 258 -9.64 -10.68 -23.91
C LEU A 258 -8.11 -10.51 -23.92
N CYS A 259 -7.56 -9.86 -22.89
CA CYS A 259 -6.13 -9.58 -22.79
C CYS A 259 -5.36 -10.78 -22.20
N LEU A 260 -4.91 -11.70 -23.05
CA LEU A 260 -4.28 -12.97 -22.62
C LEU A 260 -2.82 -12.83 -22.14
N PHE A 261 -2.08 -11.82 -22.60
CA PHE A 261 -0.62 -11.73 -22.40
C PHE A 261 -0.14 -10.36 -21.92
N SER A 262 -1.03 -9.40 -21.69
CA SER A 262 -0.64 -8.02 -21.31
C SER A 262 -1.67 -7.37 -20.41
N ASN A 263 -1.21 -6.53 -19.47
CA ASN A 263 -2.06 -5.67 -18.64
C ASN A 263 -2.56 -4.44 -19.44
N ASN A 264 -3.08 -4.68 -20.64
CA ASN A 264 -3.54 -3.66 -21.59
C ASN A 264 -5.07 -3.58 -21.66
N GLY A 265 -5.77 -4.09 -20.64
CA GLY A 265 -7.21 -3.89 -20.51
C GLY A 265 -7.59 -2.43 -20.28
N GLY A 266 -8.88 -2.17 -20.28
CA GLY A 266 -9.47 -0.85 -20.10
C GLY A 266 -10.37 -0.45 -21.25
N PHE A 267 -10.88 0.78 -21.19
CA PHE A 267 -11.75 1.34 -22.21
C PHE A 267 -10.94 2.13 -23.24
N GLU A 268 -11.28 1.96 -24.51
CA GLU A 268 -10.76 2.79 -25.60
C GLU A 268 -11.16 4.26 -25.38
N LYS A 269 -10.16 5.15 -25.33
CA LYS A 269 -10.38 6.60 -25.23
C LYS A 269 -10.69 7.15 -26.63
N VAL A 270 -11.83 7.84 -26.77
CA VAL A 270 -12.10 8.66 -27.96
C VAL A 270 -11.30 9.95 -27.77
N ARG A 271 -10.16 10.10 -28.45
CA ARG A 271 -9.45 11.38 -28.49
C ARG A 271 -10.36 12.39 -29.21
N SER A 272 -10.86 13.39 -28.50
CA SER A 272 -11.49 14.54 -29.13
C SER A 272 -10.36 15.44 -29.68
N ASN A 273 -10.47 15.94 -30.91
CA ASN A 273 -9.44 16.79 -31.52
C ASN A 273 -9.35 18.20 -30.89
N TYR A 274 -9.96 18.42 -29.72
CA TYR A 274 -10.08 19.72 -29.06
C TYR A 274 -9.54 19.74 -27.61
N GLU A 275 -8.98 18.63 -27.13
CA GLU A 275 -8.22 18.59 -25.87
C GLU A 275 -6.74 18.76 -26.22
N MET A 276 -6.28 20.02 -26.21
CA MET A 276 -4.84 20.28 -26.17
C MET A 276 -4.31 19.76 -24.83
N GLU A 277 -3.42 18.78 -24.89
CA GLU A 277 -2.44 18.44 -23.85
C GLU A 277 -2.95 18.43 -22.41
N GLU A 278 -4.09 17.77 -22.15
CA GLU A 278 -4.41 17.35 -20.78
C GLU A 278 -3.59 16.09 -20.46
N ASP A 279 -2.57 16.31 -19.62
CA ASP A 279 -1.70 15.33 -18.99
C ASP A 279 -1.00 14.33 -19.93
N GLY A 280 0.24 14.67 -20.30
CA GLY A 280 1.30 13.74 -20.72
C GLY A 280 1.68 12.68 -19.67
N ILE A 281 0.77 12.38 -18.73
CA ILE A 281 0.90 11.47 -17.59
C ILE A 281 0.09 10.17 -17.82
N MET A 282 -0.85 10.14 -18.77
CA MET A 282 -1.74 8.99 -18.97
C MET A 282 -1.22 7.88 -19.91
N ASP A 283 -0.06 8.06 -20.57
CA ASP A 283 0.57 7.04 -21.43
C ASP A 283 1.72 6.28 -20.73
N LEU A 284 1.83 6.39 -19.40
CA LEU A 284 2.94 5.86 -18.60
C LEU A 284 2.91 4.34 -18.35
N VAL A 285 2.10 3.58 -19.09
CA VAL A 285 2.01 2.09 -18.98
C VAL A 285 2.87 1.40 -20.04
N GLU A 286 3.87 2.06 -20.60
CA GLU A 286 4.98 1.33 -21.23
C GLU A 286 5.87 0.71 -20.15
N ASP A 287 5.66 -0.60 -19.94
CA ASP A 287 6.60 -1.57 -19.37
C ASP A 287 7.31 -1.17 -18.06
N PHE A 288 6.61 -1.34 -16.94
CA PHE A 288 7.28 -1.94 -15.77
C PHE A 288 7.46 -3.43 -16.05
N ALA A 289 8.37 -3.78 -16.95
CA ALA A 289 8.97 -5.10 -16.92
C ALA A 289 9.52 -5.27 -15.50
N ALA A 290 9.12 -6.34 -14.80
CA ALA A 290 9.45 -6.62 -13.40
C ALA A 290 10.97 -6.64 -13.07
N ASN A 291 11.83 -6.39 -14.07
CA ASN A 291 13.29 -6.45 -14.02
C ASN A 291 13.99 -5.15 -14.49
N SER A 292 13.28 -4.06 -14.81
CA SER A 292 13.92 -2.78 -15.12
C SER A 292 14.32 -2.05 -13.83
N PRO A 293 15.59 -1.63 -13.67
CA PRO A 293 16.01 -0.91 -12.47
C PRO A 293 15.28 0.44 -12.38
N LEU A 294 14.55 0.65 -11.27
CA LEU A 294 13.90 1.91 -10.95
C LEU A 294 14.90 3.06 -11.01
N ASN A 295 14.72 3.98 -11.96
CA ASN A 295 15.47 5.22 -11.98
C ASN A 295 14.77 6.22 -11.03
N LEU A 296 15.25 6.27 -9.78
CA LEU A 296 14.68 7.10 -8.72
C LEU A 296 14.54 8.57 -9.14
N ASN A 297 15.56 9.12 -9.81
CA ASN A 297 15.52 10.52 -10.26
C ASN A 297 14.40 10.76 -11.27
N LYS A 298 14.30 9.91 -12.30
CA LYS A 298 13.26 10.02 -13.33
C LYS A 298 11.85 9.96 -12.74
N GLU A 299 11.62 9.07 -11.77
CA GLU A 299 10.30 8.96 -11.12
C GLU A 299 9.99 10.16 -10.22
N LEU A 300 10.99 10.67 -9.48
CA LEU A 300 10.78 11.88 -8.66
C LEU A 300 10.55 13.14 -9.50
N GLU A 301 11.20 13.25 -10.66
CA GLU A 301 10.99 14.37 -11.60
C GLU A 301 9.57 14.37 -12.17
N LYS A 302 9.00 13.20 -12.49
CA LYS A 302 7.59 13.09 -12.90
C LYS A 302 6.61 13.58 -11.83
N LEU A 303 7.00 13.50 -10.55
CA LEU A 303 6.18 13.90 -9.41
C LEU A 303 6.45 15.34 -8.94
N SER A 304 7.41 16.05 -9.56
CA SER A 304 7.83 17.40 -9.17
C SER A 304 6.69 18.41 -9.06
N GLY A 305 5.70 18.33 -9.95
CA GLY A 305 4.52 19.21 -9.92
C GLY A 305 3.72 19.11 -8.62
N HIS A 306 3.58 17.91 -8.05
CA HIS A 306 2.88 17.72 -6.77
C HIS A 306 3.62 18.40 -5.61
N PHE A 307 4.96 18.29 -5.58
CA PHE A 307 5.78 18.93 -4.54
C PHE A 307 5.79 20.45 -4.67
N GLN A 308 5.85 20.96 -5.91
CA GLN A 308 5.79 22.39 -6.18
C GLN A 308 4.46 22.99 -5.73
N LEU A 309 3.34 22.29 -5.99
CA LEU A 309 2.01 22.71 -5.57
C LEU A 309 1.90 22.89 -4.05
N LEU A 310 2.49 21.98 -3.27
CA LEU A 310 2.50 22.06 -1.82
C LEU A 310 3.40 23.18 -1.29
N SER A 311 4.50 23.47 -2.00
CA SER A 311 5.47 24.50 -1.59
C SER A 311 4.95 25.93 -1.70
N VAL A 312 3.99 26.17 -2.60
CA VAL A 312 3.37 27.50 -2.83
C VAL A 312 2.17 27.78 -1.93
N LEU A 313 1.71 26.80 -1.14
CA LEU A 313 0.59 26.99 -0.20
C LEU A 313 0.92 28.05 0.87
N PRO A 314 -0.11 28.71 1.44
CA PRO A 314 0.09 29.64 2.56
C PRO A 314 0.87 28.99 3.71
N ALA A 315 1.80 29.73 4.32
CA ALA A 315 2.66 29.21 5.38
C ALA A 315 1.89 28.61 6.58
N ALA A 316 0.73 29.19 6.91
CA ALA A 316 -0.16 28.65 7.94
C ALA A 316 -0.71 27.27 7.54
N THR A 317 -1.21 27.12 6.31
CA THR A 317 -1.69 25.83 5.77
C THR A 317 -0.58 24.79 5.75
N ARG A 318 0.62 25.16 5.26
CA ARG A 318 1.77 24.25 5.21
C ARG A 318 2.14 23.74 6.61
N SER A 319 2.19 24.64 7.59
CA SER A 319 2.46 24.29 8.99
C SER A 319 1.38 23.38 9.59
N SER A 320 0.09 23.68 9.35
CA SER A 320 -1.02 22.85 9.81
C SER A 320 -1.02 21.46 9.19
N LEU A 321 -0.80 21.34 7.88
CA LEU A 321 -0.68 20.05 7.19
C LEU A 321 0.48 19.23 7.72
N LEU A 322 1.65 19.85 7.94
CA LEU A 322 2.81 19.16 8.51
C LEU A 322 2.53 18.63 9.92
N GLN A 323 1.83 19.41 10.76
CA GLN A 323 1.44 18.94 12.10
C GLN A 323 0.44 17.79 12.03
N LEU A 324 -0.58 17.89 11.17
CA LEU A 324 -1.57 16.83 10.99
C LEU A 324 -0.90 15.54 10.53
N PHE A 325 -0.07 15.58 9.49
CA PHE A 325 0.67 14.40 9.03
C PHE A 325 1.59 13.82 10.11
N LYS A 326 2.26 14.68 10.88
CA LYS A 326 3.10 14.22 11.99
C LYS A 326 2.29 13.45 13.03
N THR A 327 1.13 13.98 13.43
CA THR A 327 0.23 13.30 14.38
C THR A 327 -0.33 12.01 13.77
N THR A 328 -0.71 12.01 12.49
CA THR A 328 -1.20 10.79 11.82
C THR A 328 -0.12 9.70 11.79
N MET A 329 1.16 10.03 11.60
CA MET A 329 2.26 9.05 11.61
C MET A 329 2.47 8.34 12.95
N GLU A 330 1.92 8.86 14.05
CA GLU A 330 2.01 8.19 15.36
C GLU A 330 1.19 6.89 15.39
N ASP A 331 0.15 6.79 14.55
CA ASP A 331 -0.69 5.61 14.41
C ASP A 331 -0.75 5.12 12.96
N ARG A 332 -0.24 3.90 12.77
CA ARG A 332 -0.22 3.25 11.45
C ARG A 332 -1.63 3.09 10.88
N GLU A 333 -2.62 2.78 11.71
CA GLU A 333 -3.99 2.56 11.25
C GLU A 333 -4.61 3.88 10.77
N ALA A 334 -4.36 4.98 11.48
CA ALA A 334 -4.82 6.31 11.08
C ALA A 334 -4.28 6.75 9.71
N VAL A 335 -3.02 6.41 9.39
CA VAL A 335 -2.44 6.66 8.05
C VAL A 335 -3.19 5.88 6.97
N SER A 336 -3.45 4.59 7.18
CA SER A 336 -4.18 3.78 6.21
C SER A 336 -5.64 4.22 6.04
N VAL A 337 -6.30 4.68 7.12
CA VAL A 337 -7.64 5.28 7.05
C VAL A 337 -7.63 6.56 6.23
N LEU A 338 -6.70 7.46 6.51
CA LEU A 338 -6.56 8.71 5.78
C LEU A 338 -6.27 8.45 4.29
N GLU A 339 -5.39 7.50 3.96
CA GLU A 339 -5.11 7.07 2.59
C GLU A 339 -6.39 6.64 1.87
N SER A 340 -7.18 5.77 2.51
CA SER A 340 -8.40 5.22 1.94
C SER A 340 -9.46 6.30 1.70
N VAL A 341 -9.64 7.22 2.64
CA VAL A 341 -10.59 8.34 2.50
C VAL A 341 -10.16 9.30 1.40
N LEU A 342 -8.87 9.63 1.32
CA LEU A 342 -8.33 10.50 0.28
C LEU A 342 -8.44 9.85 -1.11
N ASP A 343 -8.20 8.54 -1.24
CA ASP A 343 -8.37 7.82 -2.52
C ASP A 343 -9.83 7.88 -3.01
N GLN A 344 -10.80 7.70 -2.12
CA GLN A 344 -12.25 7.84 -2.44
C GLN A 344 -12.59 9.27 -2.85
N THR A 345 -12.11 10.25 -2.08
CA THR A 345 -12.39 11.67 -2.34
C THR A 345 -11.78 12.12 -3.66
N CYS A 346 -10.59 11.61 -4.01
CA CYS A 346 -9.93 11.85 -5.30
C CYS A 346 -10.69 11.25 -6.50
N ASP A 347 -11.54 10.25 -6.26
CA ASP A 347 -12.43 9.66 -7.28
C ASP A 347 -13.80 10.36 -7.34
N GLY A 348 -13.99 11.43 -6.56
CA GLY A 348 -15.26 12.15 -6.47
C GLY A 348 -16.34 11.42 -5.67
N GLU A 349 -15.96 10.38 -4.92
CA GLU A 349 -16.86 9.69 -4.00
C GLU A 349 -16.97 10.49 -2.68
N THR A 350 -18.16 10.51 -2.08
CA THR A 350 -18.35 11.05 -0.73
C THR A 350 -17.91 10.00 0.29
N PRO A 351 -16.82 10.23 1.04
CA PRO A 351 -16.33 9.23 1.98
C PRO A 351 -17.32 9.03 3.13
N ASP A 352 -17.60 7.78 3.48
CA ASP A 352 -18.40 7.46 4.67
C ASP A 352 -17.53 7.54 5.92
N LEU A 353 -17.65 8.65 6.65
CA LEU A 353 -16.91 8.89 7.89
C LEU A 353 -17.60 8.31 9.13
N GLY A 354 -18.76 7.67 8.96
CA GLY A 354 -19.63 7.23 10.07
C GLY A 354 -19.02 6.13 10.93
N ASP A 355 -18.21 5.26 10.33
CA ASP A 355 -17.61 4.09 10.99
C ASP A 355 -16.18 4.34 11.54
N LEU A 356 -15.65 5.56 11.39
CA LEU A 356 -14.33 5.95 11.88
C LEU A 356 -14.33 6.31 13.38
N GLU A 357 -13.17 6.14 14.03
CA GLU A 357 -12.97 6.69 15.38
C GLU A 357 -13.04 8.22 15.37
N GLU A 358 -13.38 8.82 16.51
CA GLU A 358 -13.57 10.28 16.62
C GLU A 358 -12.28 11.05 16.27
N SER A 359 -11.12 10.57 16.73
CA SER A 359 -9.79 11.13 16.44
C SER A 359 -9.41 11.03 14.96
N GLU A 360 -9.70 9.89 14.31
CA GLU A 360 -9.46 9.67 12.88
C GLU A 360 -10.34 10.62 12.05
N ARG A 361 -11.63 10.71 12.39
CA ARG A 361 -12.59 11.59 11.72
C ARG A 361 -12.19 13.06 11.83
N GLU A 362 -11.79 13.51 13.02
CA GLU A 362 -11.34 14.90 13.23
C GLU A 362 -10.11 15.22 12.37
N THR A 363 -9.13 14.31 12.32
CA THR A 363 -7.91 14.50 11.52
C THR A 363 -8.23 14.56 10.02
N VAL A 364 -9.05 13.63 9.53
CA VAL A 364 -9.49 13.59 8.13
C VAL A 364 -10.25 14.87 7.77
N GLN A 365 -11.21 15.27 8.60
CA GLN A 365 -11.99 16.48 8.36
C GLN A 365 -11.12 17.73 8.37
N ALA A 366 -10.16 17.83 9.30
CA ALA A 366 -9.24 18.96 9.35
C ALA A 366 -8.39 19.09 8.07
N ILE A 367 -7.94 17.97 7.49
CA ILE A 367 -7.19 17.99 6.22
C ILE A 367 -8.10 18.43 5.07
N LEU A 368 -9.33 17.90 4.98
CA LEU A 368 -10.28 18.30 3.94
C LEU A 368 -10.65 19.79 4.04
N ASP A 369 -10.89 20.29 5.25
CA ASP A 369 -11.19 21.70 5.49
C ASP A 369 -10.01 22.61 5.09
N LEU A 370 -8.77 22.18 5.33
CA LEU A 370 -7.58 22.92 4.89
C LEU A 370 -7.47 22.96 3.36
N VAL A 371 -7.81 21.88 2.67
CA VAL A 371 -7.85 21.84 1.21
C VAL A 371 -8.92 22.79 0.69
N ASP A 372 -10.12 22.73 1.25
CA ASP A 372 -11.25 23.57 0.84
C ASP A 372 -11.00 25.06 1.13
N GLN A 373 -10.29 25.40 2.21
CA GLN A 373 -9.86 26.77 2.52
C GLN A 373 -8.85 27.34 1.52
N CYS A 374 -8.08 26.49 0.84
CA CYS A 374 -7.12 26.92 -0.18
C CYS A 374 -7.78 27.25 -1.51
N VAL A 375 -9.06 26.90 -1.69
CA VAL A 375 -9.77 26.92 -2.97
C VAL A 375 -10.75 28.09 -3.00
N GLY A 376 -10.67 28.93 -4.03
CA GLY A 376 -11.70 29.92 -4.33
C GLY A 376 -12.98 29.26 -4.85
N LYS A 377 -14.13 29.94 -4.79
CA LYS A 377 -15.47 29.37 -5.12
C LYS A 377 -15.63 28.74 -6.53
N ASP A 378 -14.65 28.85 -7.43
CA ASP A 378 -14.71 28.39 -8.83
C ASP A 378 -13.46 27.59 -9.28
N GLU A 379 -12.61 27.07 -8.38
CA GLU A 379 -11.35 26.36 -8.73
C GLU A 379 -11.35 24.86 -8.39
N ASP A 380 -12.31 24.11 -8.94
CA ASP A 380 -12.42 22.64 -8.74
C ASP A 380 -11.18 21.87 -9.20
N GLU A 381 -10.48 22.38 -10.23
CA GLU A 381 -9.26 21.77 -10.75
C GLU A 381 -8.09 21.87 -9.77
N PHE A 382 -7.85 23.06 -9.20
CA PHE A 382 -6.81 23.27 -8.19
C PHE A 382 -7.05 22.40 -6.94
N ARG A 383 -8.31 22.31 -6.51
CA ARG A 383 -8.73 21.43 -5.42
C ARG A 383 -8.36 19.97 -5.70
N SER A 384 -8.67 19.48 -6.91
CA SER A 384 -8.36 18.11 -7.33
C SER A 384 -6.86 17.85 -7.36
N SER A 385 -6.07 18.77 -7.92
CA SER A 385 -4.60 18.66 -7.95
C SER A 385 -3.99 18.68 -6.54
N LEU A 386 -4.48 19.54 -5.65
CA LEU A 386 -4.01 19.63 -4.27
C LEU A 386 -4.34 18.36 -3.49
N LEU A 387 -5.56 17.85 -3.64
CA LEU A 387 -5.98 16.60 -3.03
C LEU A 387 -5.12 15.42 -3.55
N SER A 388 -4.82 15.39 -4.85
CA SER A 388 -3.93 14.39 -5.45
C SER A 388 -2.50 14.47 -4.89
N ALA A 389 -1.98 15.67 -4.64
CA ALA A 389 -0.65 15.85 -4.05
C ALA A 389 -0.60 15.39 -2.57
N ILE A 390 -1.64 15.68 -1.79
CA ILE A 390 -1.79 15.19 -0.42
C ILE A 390 -1.94 13.67 -0.40
N HIS A 391 -2.80 13.11 -1.27
CA HIS A 391 -2.99 11.66 -1.41
C HIS A 391 -1.67 10.96 -1.75
N LEU A 392 -0.89 11.49 -2.70
CA LEU A 392 0.44 10.94 -3.05
C LEU A 392 1.35 10.80 -1.83
N ILE A 393 1.42 11.81 -0.97
CA ILE A 393 2.24 11.78 0.25
C ILE A 393 1.70 10.73 1.22
N VAL A 394 0.38 10.73 1.47
CA VAL A 394 -0.24 9.80 2.43
C VAL A 394 -0.12 8.35 1.93
N SER A 395 -0.29 8.09 0.64
CA SER A 395 -0.04 6.78 0.03
C SER A 395 1.43 6.36 0.12
N ALA A 396 2.36 7.31 0.08
CA ALA A 396 3.77 7.02 0.33
C ALA A 396 4.02 6.72 1.81
N MET A 397 3.41 7.46 2.74
CA MET A 397 3.47 7.17 4.18
C MET A 397 2.95 5.75 4.48
N ASP A 398 1.79 5.39 3.91
CA ASP A 398 1.24 4.03 4.02
C ASP A 398 2.13 2.99 3.30
N GLY A 399 2.87 3.38 2.27
CA GLY A 399 3.85 2.48 1.62
C GLY A 399 5.09 2.18 2.46
N MET A 400 5.37 2.95 3.52
CA MET A 400 6.57 2.77 4.35
C MET A 400 6.44 1.56 5.29
N THR A 401 7.57 1.06 5.77
CA THR A 401 7.58 0.10 6.88
C THR A 401 7.18 0.81 8.17
N ASP A 402 6.56 0.09 9.12
CA ASP A 402 6.09 0.66 10.38
C ASP A 402 7.23 1.35 11.15
N GLU A 403 8.42 0.77 11.15
CA GLU A 403 9.58 1.39 11.81
C GLU A 403 10.13 2.58 11.02
N GLY A 404 10.14 2.50 9.69
CA GLY A 404 10.57 3.63 8.85
C GLY A 404 9.65 4.84 9.05
N LEU A 405 8.35 4.60 9.14
CA LEU A 405 7.33 5.62 9.41
C LEU A 405 7.48 6.21 10.82
N SER A 406 7.67 5.36 11.83
CA SER A 406 7.90 5.79 13.22
C SER A 406 9.17 6.64 13.36
N VAL A 407 10.27 6.23 12.75
CA VAL A 407 11.53 6.99 12.72
C VAL A 407 11.31 8.33 12.02
N LEU A 408 10.61 8.36 10.89
CA LEU A 408 10.30 9.58 10.15
C LEU A 408 9.46 10.57 10.98
N GLY A 409 8.49 10.10 11.75
CA GLY A 409 7.71 10.94 12.68
C GLY A 409 8.59 11.70 13.67
N SER A 410 9.71 11.08 14.11
CA SER A 410 10.71 11.71 14.97
C SER A 410 11.68 12.66 14.25
N CYS A 411 11.65 12.71 12.91
CA CYS A 411 12.49 13.52 12.04
C CYS A 411 11.75 14.73 11.42
N CYS A 412 10.49 14.96 11.78
CA CYS A 412 9.63 16.01 11.18
C CYS A 412 9.95 17.45 11.61
N SER A 413 11.18 17.74 12.06
CA SER A 413 11.58 19.13 12.34
C SER A 413 12.07 19.82 11.05
N PRO A 414 11.79 21.11 10.84
CA PRO A 414 12.19 21.84 9.63
C PRO A 414 13.65 21.63 9.18
N PRO A 415 14.67 21.76 10.07
CA PRO A 415 16.06 21.61 9.64
C PRO A 415 16.39 20.17 9.24
N VAL A 416 15.79 19.18 9.92
CA VAL A 416 16.00 17.76 9.63
C VAL A 416 15.33 17.39 8.31
N LEU A 417 14.10 17.84 8.04
CA LEU A 417 13.42 17.60 6.76
C LEU A 417 14.19 18.18 5.57
N GLN A 418 14.77 19.37 5.72
CA GLN A 418 15.65 19.96 4.70
C GLN A 418 16.91 19.12 4.46
N ALA A 419 17.55 18.64 5.52
CA ALA A 419 18.71 17.74 5.40
C ALA A 419 18.34 16.42 4.72
N LEU A 420 17.21 15.82 5.09
CA LEU A 420 16.69 14.60 4.47
C LEU A 420 16.38 14.79 2.99
N GLN A 421 15.82 15.95 2.60
CA GLN A 421 15.55 16.27 1.20
C GLN A 421 16.84 16.31 0.37
N ILE A 422 17.90 16.93 0.88
CA ILE A 422 19.22 16.98 0.22
C ILE A 422 19.78 15.55 0.05
N LEU A 423 19.70 14.73 1.10
CA LEU A 423 20.14 13.33 1.03
C LEU A 423 19.34 12.53 -0.01
N VAL A 424 18.02 12.71 -0.08
CA VAL A 424 17.18 12.05 -1.10
C VAL A 424 17.54 12.46 -2.52
N GLN A 425 17.79 13.76 -2.75
CA GLN A 425 18.24 14.24 -4.06
C GLN A 425 19.59 13.63 -4.45
N HIS A 426 20.51 13.51 -3.49
CA HIS A 426 21.81 12.89 -3.69
C HIS A 426 21.71 11.38 -3.98
N VAL A 427 20.86 10.65 -3.25
CA VAL A 427 20.55 9.24 -3.55
C VAL A 427 20.00 9.10 -4.97
N ALA A 428 19.11 9.99 -5.40
CA ALA A 428 18.54 9.97 -6.74
C ALA A 428 19.59 10.27 -7.84
N ALA A 429 20.56 11.14 -7.58
CA ALA A 429 21.60 11.51 -8.54
C ALA A 429 22.58 10.37 -8.88
N GLY A 430 22.78 9.40 -7.97
CA GLY A 430 23.55 8.18 -8.22
C GLY A 430 24.78 8.00 -7.32
N ILE A 431 25.42 6.83 -7.41
CA ILE A 431 26.51 6.41 -6.52
C ILE A 431 27.82 7.12 -6.92
N GLY A 432 28.47 7.80 -5.97
CA GLY A 432 29.90 8.16 -6.09
C GLY A 432 30.28 9.57 -5.62
N GLU A 433 29.31 10.46 -5.45
CA GLU A 433 29.57 11.78 -4.87
C GLU A 433 29.50 11.72 -3.34
N THR A 434 30.31 12.52 -2.66
CA THR A 434 30.27 12.67 -1.20
C THR A 434 29.68 14.03 -0.86
N LEU A 435 28.79 14.08 0.13
CA LEU A 435 28.25 15.33 0.65
C LEU A 435 29.08 15.82 1.82
N SER A 436 29.24 17.14 1.98
CA SER A 436 29.94 17.69 3.14
C SER A 436 28.96 18.04 4.26
N LEU A 437 29.25 17.59 5.47
CA LEU A 437 28.53 18.02 6.69
C LEU A 437 28.74 19.50 7.03
N ARG A 438 29.66 20.17 6.32
CA ARG A 438 29.89 21.62 6.44
C ARG A 438 28.88 22.45 5.67
N ASP A 439 28.10 21.83 4.79
CA ASP A 439 27.02 22.50 4.07
C ASP A 439 25.92 22.90 5.06
N ALA A 440 25.46 24.16 4.99
CA ALA A 440 24.51 24.71 5.95
C ALA A 440 23.21 23.87 6.08
N GLY A 441 22.79 23.22 4.99
CA GLY A 441 21.61 22.34 4.97
C GLY A 441 21.83 20.95 5.59
N LEU A 442 23.08 20.53 5.81
CA LEU A 442 23.43 19.22 6.40
C LEU A 442 24.05 19.33 7.79
N ALA A 443 24.29 20.55 8.27
CA ALA A 443 24.90 20.80 9.58
C ALA A 443 24.13 20.14 10.75
N VAL A 444 22.81 20.00 10.63
CA VAL A 444 21.97 19.31 11.65
C VAL A 444 22.34 17.82 11.81
N LEU A 445 22.91 17.19 10.77
CA LEU A 445 23.37 15.79 10.81
C LEU A 445 24.71 15.63 11.55
N THR A 446 25.35 16.72 11.99
CA THR A 446 26.49 16.62 12.90
C THR A 446 26.08 16.12 14.28
N GLU A 447 24.81 16.36 14.68
CA GLU A 447 24.23 15.85 15.89
C GLU A 447 24.06 14.32 15.82
N VAL A 448 24.70 13.62 16.76
CA VAL A 448 24.76 12.14 16.77
C VAL A 448 23.36 11.51 16.81
N VAL A 449 22.44 12.08 17.57
CA VAL A 449 21.06 11.57 17.68
C VAL A 449 20.29 11.73 16.36
N VAL A 450 20.43 12.87 15.69
CA VAL A 450 19.77 13.16 14.41
C VAL A 450 20.36 12.28 13.31
N PHE A 451 21.68 12.13 13.28
CA PHE A 451 22.35 11.23 12.36
C PHE A 451 21.88 9.79 12.52
N GLY A 452 21.84 9.26 13.75
CA GLY A 452 21.40 7.88 14.00
C GLY A 452 19.96 7.62 13.55
N ARG A 453 19.05 8.58 13.76
CA ARG A 453 17.67 8.49 13.23
C ARG A 453 17.64 8.51 11.70
N THR A 454 18.45 9.36 11.09
CA THR A 454 18.56 9.48 9.63
C THR A 454 19.13 8.20 9.01
N GLU A 455 20.19 7.64 9.59
CA GLU A 455 20.78 6.37 9.17
C GLU A 455 19.76 5.22 9.29
N SER A 456 19.02 5.16 10.39
CA SER A 456 17.95 4.18 10.59
C SER A 456 16.85 4.29 9.53
N LEU A 457 16.37 5.51 9.23
CA LEU A 457 15.34 5.76 8.21
C LEU A 457 15.76 5.26 6.82
N PHE A 458 16.99 5.59 6.40
CA PHE A 458 17.54 5.14 5.12
C PHE A 458 17.74 3.64 5.10
N GLY A 459 18.21 3.05 6.22
CA GLY A 459 18.39 1.62 6.40
C GLY A 459 17.10 0.81 6.21
N HIS A 460 15.99 1.30 6.78
CA HIS A 460 14.66 0.71 6.57
C HIS A 460 14.19 0.77 5.11
N SER A 461 14.73 1.71 4.33
CA SER A 461 14.44 1.88 2.91
C SER A 461 15.46 1.21 1.99
N LYS A 462 16.32 0.33 2.53
CA LYS A 462 17.41 -0.36 1.83
C LYS A 462 18.46 0.58 1.20
N VAL A 463 18.64 1.76 1.80
CA VAL A 463 19.72 2.69 1.47
C VAL A 463 20.70 2.72 2.64
N THR A 464 21.99 2.58 2.36
CA THR A 464 23.03 2.64 3.39
C THR A 464 23.57 4.06 3.43
N LEU A 465 23.52 4.70 4.60
CA LEU A 465 24.14 6.00 4.84
C LEU A 465 25.41 5.77 5.65
N LYS A 466 26.57 6.16 5.11
CA LYS A 466 27.88 6.06 5.78
C LYS A 466 28.40 7.46 6.06
N ARG A 467 28.93 7.66 7.27
CA ARG A 467 29.64 8.88 7.65
C ARG A 467 31.14 8.61 7.70
N GLU A 468 31.89 9.37 6.91
CA GLU A 468 33.35 9.33 6.85
C GLU A 468 33.86 10.73 7.25
N GLU A 469 34.22 10.91 8.52
CA GLU A 469 34.63 12.19 9.12
C GLU A 469 33.57 13.31 8.91
N ASP A 470 33.88 14.27 8.04
CA ASP A 470 33.05 15.42 7.65
C ASP A 470 32.25 15.15 6.37
N THR A 471 32.25 13.92 5.86
CA THR A 471 31.57 13.55 4.61
C THR A 471 30.51 12.48 4.82
N LEU A 472 29.46 12.54 4.01
CA LEU A 472 28.39 11.56 3.94
C LEU A 472 28.41 10.86 2.59
N ARG A 473 28.18 9.55 2.60
CA ARG A 473 28.06 8.72 1.42
C ARG A 473 26.78 7.89 1.50
N THR A 474 26.01 7.86 0.42
CA THR A 474 24.82 7.02 0.31
C THR A 474 25.01 5.92 -0.73
N GLU A 475 24.55 4.72 -0.41
CA GLU A 475 24.67 3.55 -1.28
C GLU A 475 23.36 2.76 -1.28
N MET A 476 22.70 2.63 -2.43
CA MET A 476 21.51 1.79 -2.58
C MET A 476 21.92 0.32 -2.64
N LYS A 477 21.23 -0.55 -1.91
CA LYS A 477 21.44 -2.01 -1.97
C LYS A 477 20.95 -2.58 -3.30
N ASP A 478 21.49 -3.73 -3.71
CA ASP A 478 21.03 -4.46 -4.89
C ASP A 478 19.53 -4.77 -4.81
N GLN A 479 18.78 -4.43 -5.87
CA GLN A 479 17.32 -4.58 -5.97
C GLN A 479 16.56 -4.02 -4.75
N PRO A 480 16.58 -2.69 -4.56
CA PRO A 480 15.94 -2.08 -3.40
C PRO A 480 14.41 -2.11 -3.49
N GLY A 481 13.84 -2.47 -4.64
CA GLY A 481 12.41 -2.41 -4.91
C GLY A 481 11.92 -0.96 -4.86
N TYR A 482 10.69 -0.76 -4.41
CA TYR A 482 10.06 0.56 -4.36
C TYR A 482 10.36 1.35 -3.07
N LEU A 483 10.97 0.74 -2.05
CA LEU A 483 11.15 1.38 -0.74
C LEU A 483 11.93 2.71 -0.76
N PRO A 484 13.05 2.84 -1.50
CA PRO A 484 13.73 4.14 -1.59
C PRO A 484 12.87 5.22 -2.21
N LEU A 485 12.04 4.86 -3.21
CA LEU A 485 11.14 5.79 -3.87
C LEU A 485 10.06 6.26 -2.90
N VAL A 486 9.42 5.33 -2.21
CA VAL A 486 8.37 5.62 -1.21
C VAL A 486 8.92 6.58 -0.15
N MET A 487 10.06 6.25 0.46
CA MET A 487 10.72 7.14 1.43
C MET A 487 11.04 8.52 0.81
N SER A 488 11.55 8.55 -0.41
CA SER A 488 11.90 9.79 -1.11
C SER A 488 10.70 10.69 -1.36
N ILE A 489 9.56 10.12 -1.72
CA ILE A 489 8.30 10.84 -1.93
C ILE A 489 7.80 11.40 -0.61
N THR A 490 7.77 10.60 0.46
CA THR A 490 7.34 11.09 1.77
C THR A 490 8.24 12.21 2.28
N VAL A 491 9.56 12.04 2.21
CA VAL A 491 10.53 13.06 2.65
C VAL A 491 10.40 14.34 1.82
N LYS A 492 10.39 14.26 0.48
CA LYS A 492 10.22 15.45 -0.38
C LYS A 492 8.87 16.13 -0.15
N GLY A 493 7.81 15.34 0.04
CA GLY A 493 6.47 15.84 0.35
C GLY A 493 6.43 16.63 1.65
N LEU A 494 6.92 16.05 2.75
CA LEU A 494 7.00 16.71 4.05
C LEU A 494 7.92 17.94 4.03
N ALA A 495 9.06 17.87 3.34
CA ALA A 495 9.98 19.00 3.20
C ALA A 495 9.38 20.15 2.38
N SER A 496 8.44 19.88 1.47
CA SER A 496 7.73 20.93 0.72
C SER A 496 6.78 21.76 1.60
N LEU A 497 6.42 21.25 2.78
CA LEU A 497 5.57 21.93 3.78
C LEU A 497 6.38 22.79 4.77
N VAL A 498 7.70 22.85 4.62
CA VAL A 498 8.62 23.57 5.51
C VAL A 498 8.89 25.00 5.06
#